data_AF-A0A1Y3BHF9-F1
#
_entry.id   AF-A0A1Y3BHF9-F1
#
_cell.length_a   1.000
_cell.length_b   1.000
_cell.length_c   1.000
_cell.angle_alpha   90.00
_cell.angle_beta   90.00
_cell.angle_gamma   90.00
#
_symmetry.space_group_name_H-M   'P 1'
#
loop_
_entity.id
_entity.type
_entity.pdbx_description
1 polymer ?
#
loop_
_entity_poly.entity_id
_entity_poly.type
_entity_poly.pdbx_seq_one_letter_code
_entity_poly.pdbx_strand_id
1 'polypeptide(L)'
;MINNQLQELGDIDPLAGFKKLTTLALMGNPVSTKKHYRLYVIHRIPSLRLLDFKKVKNREREEAQKLFSGEKGKRLENEIGIKSKTFVPGVSEINGGAGIQPNSQRKQLTTEEVQAIKQAISKATTLEEMERLKLLLKQGHIPNSN
;
A
#
# COMPACT_ATOMS: atom_id res chain seq x y z
N MET A 1 11.16 -16.36 9.58
CA MET A 1 11.68 -16.55 8.21
C MET A 1 12.62 -15.41 7.95
N ILE A 2 13.91 -15.71 7.84
CA ILE A 2 14.97 -14.74 7.57
C ILE A 2 15.15 -14.71 6.04
N ASN A 3 15.29 -13.51 5.45
CA ASN A 3 15.45 -13.27 4.00
C ASN A 3 14.17 -13.25 3.16
N ASN A 4 13.15 -12.49 3.57
CA ASN A 4 12.05 -12.10 2.66
C ASN A 4 12.25 -10.66 2.17
N GLN A 5 11.50 -10.25 1.14
CA GLN A 5 11.51 -8.88 0.62
C GLN A 5 10.42 -8.02 1.27
N LEU A 6 10.23 -8.14 2.59
CA LEU A 6 9.33 -7.25 3.33
C LEU A 6 9.99 -5.87 3.41
N GLN A 7 9.49 -4.94 2.61
CA GLN A 7 10.05 -3.59 2.53
C GLN A 7 9.26 -2.65 3.43
N GLU A 8 7.95 -2.78 3.45
CA GLU A 8 7.06 -1.83 4.10
C GLU A 8 6.44 -2.38 5.39
N LEU A 9 6.08 -1.48 6.32
CA LEU A 9 5.48 -1.91 7.59
C LEU A 9 4.07 -2.50 7.38
N GLY A 10 3.33 -2.01 6.39
CA GLY A 10 2.01 -2.55 6.06
C GLY A 10 2.05 -4.02 5.61
N ASP A 11 3.19 -4.53 5.14
CA ASP A 11 3.32 -5.94 4.75
C ASP A 11 3.22 -6.89 5.96
N ILE A 12 3.32 -6.35 7.17
CA ILE A 12 3.17 -7.09 8.43
C ILE A 12 1.68 -7.25 8.81
N ASP A 13 0.77 -6.43 8.24
CA ASP A 13 -0.66 -6.48 8.55
C ASP A 13 -1.30 -7.86 8.40
N PRO A 14 -1.04 -8.64 7.33
CA PRO A 14 -1.58 -9.98 7.21
C PRO A 14 -1.17 -10.91 8.36
N LEU A 15 0.00 -10.65 8.98
CA LEU A 15 0.49 -11.45 10.11
C LEU A 15 -0.31 -11.19 11.39
N ALA A 16 -1.00 -10.05 11.50
CA ALA A 16 -1.88 -9.74 12.64
C ALA A 16 -3.09 -10.69 12.74
N GLY A 17 -3.46 -11.36 11.64
CA GLY A 17 -4.52 -12.38 11.66
C GLY A 17 -4.18 -13.61 12.51
N PHE A 18 -2.90 -13.89 12.74
CA PHE A 18 -2.44 -15.07 13.48
C PHE A 18 -2.48 -14.86 15.00
N LYS A 19 -3.64 -15.10 15.62
CA LYS A 19 -3.87 -14.91 17.08
C LYS A 19 -2.95 -15.74 18.00
N LYS A 20 -2.35 -16.82 17.49
CA LYS A 20 -1.42 -17.69 18.24
C LYS A 20 0.06 -17.40 17.94
N LEU A 21 0.37 -16.37 17.13
CA LEU A 21 1.75 -16.06 16.79
C LEU A 21 2.47 -15.49 18.01
N THR A 22 3.41 -16.27 18.57
CA THR A 22 4.18 -15.90 19.76
C THR A 22 5.60 -15.44 19.44
N THR A 23 6.18 -15.93 18.34
CA THR A 23 7.58 -15.69 17.98
C THR A 23 7.66 -15.27 16.53
N LEU A 24 8.32 -14.14 16.27
CA LEU A 24 8.52 -13.59 14.94
C LEU A 24 9.96 -13.11 14.80
N ALA A 25 10.57 -13.43 13.67
CA ALA A 25 11.89 -12.92 13.30
C ALA A 25 11.77 -12.34 11.89
N LEU A 26 12.00 -11.03 11.78
CA LEU A 26 12.04 -10.26 10.54
C LEU A 26 13.43 -9.63 10.32
N MET A 27 14.42 -9.96 11.16
CA MET A 27 15.83 -9.62 10.90
C MET A 27 16.22 -10.00 9.46
N GLY A 28 17.07 -9.18 8.83
CA GLY A 28 17.48 -9.37 7.43
C GLY A 28 16.43 -8.93 6.39
N ASN A 29 15.28 -8.41 6.81
CA ASN A 29 14.33 -7.77 5.91
C ASN A 29 14.53 -6.24 5.94
N PRO A 30 14.37 -5.51 4.83
CA PRO A 30 14.47 -4.05 4.81
C PRO A 30 13.52 -3.35 5.80
N VAL A 31 12.35 -3.94 6.08
CA VAL A 31 11.39 -3.41 7.07
C VAL A 31 11.99 -3.21 8.47
N SER A 32 13.02 -4.00 8.83
CA SER A 32 13.67 -3.95 10.14
C SER A 32 14.44 -2.65 10.41
N THR A 33 14.80 -1.88 9.37
CA THR A 33 15.50 -0.60 9.50
C THR A 33 14.54 0.60 9.59
N LYS A 34 13.24 0.38 9.43
CA LYS A 34 12.24 1.47 9.43
C LYS A 34 12.02 2.05 10.83
N LYS A 35 11.73 3.35 10.86
CA LYS A 35 11.34 4.04 12.09
C LYS A 35 10.09 3.41 12.68
N HIS A 36 10.07 3.30 14.01
CA HIS A 36 8.96 2.71 14.77
C HIS A 36 8.64 1.24 14.42
N TYR A 37 9.47 0.53 13.65
CA TYR A 37 9.26 -0.85 13.23
C TYR A 37 8.85 -1.76 14.41
N ARG A 38 9.65 -1.74 15.47
CA ARG A 38 9.43 -2.61 16.64
C ARG A 38 8.11 -2.30 17.34
N LEU A 39 7.82 -1.01 17.56
CA LEU A 39 6.57 -0.59 18.20
C LEU A 39 5.37 -0.89 17.32
N TYR A 40 5.48 -0.71 16.01
CA TYR A 40 4.44 -1.02 15.04
C TYR A 40 4.09 -2.51 15.06
N VAL A 41 5.09 -3.40 14.98
CA VAL A 41 4.87 -4.86 15.06
C VAL A 41 4.19 -5.25 16.38
N ILE A 42 4.63 -4.68 17.51
CA ILE A 42 4.03 -4.94 18.83
C ILE A 42 2.58 -4.46 18.89
N HIS A 43 2.28 -3.30 18.29
CA HIS A 43 0.93 -2.75 18.21
C HIS A 43 0.00 -3.64 17.37
N ARG A 44 0.47 -4.06 16.19
CA ARG A 44 -0.32 -4.88 15.25
C ARG A 44 -0.50 -6.32 15.73
N ILE A 45 0.50 -6.89 16.41
CA ILE A 45 0.51 -8.30 16.84
C ILE A 45 0.68 -8.37 18.37
N PRO A 46 -0.39 -8.11 19.15
CA PRO A 46 -0.30 -8.11 20.61
C PRO A 46 0.00 -9.49 21.20
N SER A 47 -0.27 -10.60 20.50
CA SER A 47 0.07 -11.97 20.95
C SER A 47 1.57 -12.25 20.98
N LEU A 48 2.39 -11.41 20.35
CA LEU A 48 3.80 -11.63 20.17
C LEU A 48 4.56 -11.55 21.50
N ARG A 49 5.37 -12.57 21.81
CA ARG A 49 6.22 -12.63 23.02
C ARG A 49 7.69 -12.39 22.69
N LEU A 50 8.13 -12.83 21.51
CA LEU A 50 9.51 -12.72 21.05
C LEU A 50 9.54 -12.10 19.65
N LEU A 51 10.25 -10.98 19.51
CA LEU A 51 10.49 -10.32 18.24
C LEU A 51 12.00 -10.21 18.01
N ASP A 52 12.50 -10.76 16.90
CA ASP A 52 13.91 -10.72 16.52
C ASP A 52 14.82 -11.25 17.64
N PHE A 53 14.40 -12.38 18.22
CA PHE A 53 15.05 -13.04 19.37
C PHE A 53 15.13 -12.18 20.65
N LYS A 54 14.42 -11.05 20.69
CA LYS A 54 14.30 -10.18 21.88
C LYS A 54 12.91 -10.27 22.47
N LYS A 55 12.82 -10.47 23.79
CA LYS A 55 11.55 -10.48 24.52
C LYS A 55 10.85 -9.13 24.38
N VAL A 56 9.56 -9.15 24.09
CA VAL A 56 8.71 -7.94 24.10
C VAL A 56 8.39 -7.59 25.55
N LYS A 57 8.79 -6.40 26.00
CA LYS A 57 8.52 -5.91 27.36
C LYS A 57 7.20 -5.17 27.45
N ASN A 58 6.57 -5.14 28.63
CA ASN A 58 5.32 -4.42 28.83
C ASN A 58 5.45 -2.91 28.57
N ARG A 59 6.59 -2.29 28.93
CA ARG A 59 6.87 -0.88 28.61
C ARG A 59 6.75 -0.57 27.11
N GLU A 60 7.26 -1.47 26.27
CA GLU A 60 7.19 -1.29 24.81
C GLU A 60 5.74 -1.41 24.29
N ARG A 61 4.90 -2.22 24.95
CA ARG A 61 3.48 -2.34 24.60
C ARG A 61 2.72 -1.07 24.94
N GLU A 62 2.97 -0.50 26.11
CA GLU A 62 2.38 0.77 26.55
C GLU A 62 2.82 1.92 25.65
N GLU A 63 4.11 1.99 25.31
CA GLU A 63 4.67 2.97 24.38
C GLU A 63 4.05 2.85 22.98
N ALA A 64 3.95 1.63 22.45
CA ALA A 64 3.32 1.37 21.16
C ALA A 64 1.84 1.80 21.18
N GLN A 65 1.10 1.41 22.23
CA GLN A 65 -0.29 1.80 22.38
C GLN A 65 -0.44 3.32 22.45
N LYS A 66 0.42 4.01 23.21
CA LYS A 66 0.41 5.47 23.31
C LYS A 66 0.72 6.15 21.98
N LEU A 67 1.74 5.66 21.27
CA LEU A 67 2.19 6.22 19.99
C LEU A 67 1.12 6.10 18.90
N PHE A 68 0.42 4.97 18.83
CA PHE A 68 -0.63 4.72 17.84
C PHE A 68 -2.04 5.03 18.35
N SER A 69 -2.18 5.56 19.58
CA SER A 69 -3.48 6.02 20.10
C SER A 69 -3.89 7.39 19.57
N GLY A 70 -5.21 7.62 19.53
CA GLY A 70 -5.80 8.90 19.14
C GLY A 70 -5.70 9.18 17.64
N GLU A 71 -6.13 10.39 17.24
CA GLU A 71 -6.18 10.78 15.84
C GLU A 71 -4.78 10.94 15.22
N LYS A 72 -3.83 11.50 15.97
CA LYS A 72 -2.43 11.65 15.53
C LYS A 72 -1.76 10.29 15.34
N GLY A 73 -2.00 9.34 16.25
CA GLY A 73 -1.49 7.98 16.15
C GLY A 73 -2.02 7.23 14.93
N LYS A 74 -3.33 7.35 14.63
CA LYS A 74 -3.94 6.80 13.41
C LYS A 74 -3.35 7.38 12.13
N ARG A 75 -3.08 8.69 12.10
CA ARG A 75 -2.42 9.32 10.94
C ARG A 75 -1.01 8.77 10.73
N LEU A 76 -0.23 8.65 11.81
CA LEU A 76 1.10 8.04 11.76
C LEU A 76 1.03 6.57 11.32
N GLU A 77 0.09 5.79 11.85
CA GLU A 77 -0.11 4.38 11.47
C GLU A 77 -0.40 4.26 9.97
N ASN A 78 -1.25 5.13 9.42
CA ASN A 78 -1.56 5.14 7.99
C ASN A 78 -0.38 5.57 7.11
N GLU A 79 0.42 6.55 7.58
CA GLU A 79 1.59 7.03 6.85
C GLU A 79 2.70 5.99 6.79
N ILE A 80 2.94 5.26 7.89
CA ILE A 80 4.02 4.27 7.96
C ILE A 80 3.57 2.87 7.55
N GLY A 81 2.28 2.55 7.70
CA GLY A 81 1.66 1.26 7.40
C GLY A 81 1.28 1.07 5.93
N ILE A 82 1.86 1.86 5.03
CA ILE A 82 1.72 1.67 3.58
C ILE A 82 2.24 0.26 3.25
N LYS A 83 1.61 -0.43 2.30
CA LYS A 83 2.02 -1.78 1.87
C LYS A 83 2.95 -1.69 0.68
N SER A 84 3.87 -2.64 0.55
CA SER A 84 4.70 -2.76 -0.64
C SER A 84 3.81 -3.06 -1.84
N LYS A 85 4.00 -2.30 -2.93
CA LYS A 85 3.35 -2.58 -4.20
C LYS A 85 3.97 -3.86 -4.77
N THR A 86 3.26 -4.98 -4.66
CA THR A 86 3.60 -6.16 -5.44
C THR A 86 3.31 -5.84 -6.90
N PHE A 87 4.30 -5.97 -7.78
CA PHE A 87 4.12 -5.74 -9.21
C PHE A 87 3.20 -6.81 -9.80
N VAL A 88 1.91 -6.49 -9.92
CA VAL A 88 0.94 -7.29 -10.67
C VAL A 88 0.70 -6.55 -11.99
N PRO A 89 1.12 -7.09 -13.15
CA PRO A 89 0.76 -6.49 -14.42
C PRO A 89 -0.76 -6.61 -14.60
N GLY A 90 -1.51 -5.51 -14.36
CA GLY A 90 -2.93 -5.44 -14.70
C GLY A 90 -3.93 -5.02 -13.62
N VAL A 91 -3.51 -4.62 -12.41
CA VAL A 91 -4.47 -4.13 -11.39
C VAL A 91 -4.16 -2.67 -11.03
N SER A 92 -4.96 -1.75 -11.55
CA SER A 92 -4.97 -0.35 -11.15
C SER A 92 -5.64 -0.18 -9.78
N GLU A 93 -4.88 0.40 -8.86
CA GLU A 93 -5.28 1.43 -7.90
C GLU A 93 -6.44 1.14 -6.94
N ILE A 94 -6.09 0.79 -5.69
CA ILE A 94 -6.82 1.25 -4.51
C ILE A 94 -5.86 1.74 -3.41
N ASN A 95 -5.94 3.06 -3.14
CA ASN A 95 -5.61 3.80 -1.91
C ASN A 95 -4.14 4.11 -1.52
N GLY A 96 -3.84 5.43 -1.46
CA GLY A 96 -2.99 6.07 -0.42
C GLY A 96 -1.61 6.60 -0.85
N GLY A 97 -1.43 7.93 -0.92
CA GLY A 97 -0.15 8.64 -1.19
C GLY A 97 0.86 8.58 -0.01
N ALA A 98 2.11 9.07 -0.07
CA ALA A 98 2.81 9.98 -0.98
C ALA A 98 4.36 9.83 -0.87
N GLY A 99 5.08 10.16 -1.95
CA GLY A 99 6.55 10.29 -2.05
C GLY A 99 7.27 8.97 -2.43
N ILE A 100 7.93 8.82 -3.58
CA ILE A 100 8.96 9.66 -4.21
C ILE A 100 8.86 9.50 -5.74
N GLN A 101 8.98 10.60 -6.48
CA GLN A 101 9.02 10.63 -7.95
C GLN A 101 10.30 9.94 -8.47
N PRO A 102 10.24 9.29 -9.64
CA PRO A 102 10.74 10.00 -10.80
C PRO A 102 9.81 9.83 -12.00
N ASN A 103 9.47 10.98 -12.59
CA ASN A 103 9.21 11.15 -14.02
C ASN A 103 8.33 10.10 -14.73
N SER A 104 7.02 10.31 -14.68
CA SER A 104 6.10 9.91 -15.76
C SER A 104 4.82 10.70 -15.59
N GLN A 105 4.49 11.51 -16.59
CA GLN A 105 3.23 12.23 -16.74
C GLN A 105 2.06 11.24 -16.93
N ARG A 106 1.76 10.41 -15.93
CA ARG A 106 0.48 9.71 -15.87
C ARG A 106 -0.45 10.57 -15.05
N LYS A 107 -1.13 11.50 -15.74
CA LYS A 107 -2.28 12.22 -15.22
C LYS A 107 -3.22 11.15 -14.64
N GLN A 108 -3.40 11.15 -13.33
CA GLN A 108 -4.32 10.23 -12.65
C GLN A 108 -5.70 10.56 -13.21
N LEU A 109 -6.25 9.66 -14.01
CA LEU A 109 -7.57 9.86 -14.63
C LEU A 109 -8.62 9.83 -13.53
N THR A 110 -9.47 10.85 -13.49
CA THR A 110 -10.57 10.91 -12.52
C THR A 110 -11.61 9.83 -12.85
N THR A 111 -12.38 9.42 -11.84
CA THR A 111 -13.44 8.42 -12.01
C THR A 111 -14.45 8.80 -13.11
N GLU A 112 -14.70 10.11 -13.28
CA GLU A 112 -15.55 10.65 -14.34
C GLU A 112 -14.93 10.46 -15.73
N GLU A 113 -13.62 10.72 -15.87
CA GLU A 113 -12.89 10.51 -17.12
C GLU A 113 -12.87 9.03 -17.53
N VAL A 114 -12.73 8.11 -16.56
CA VAL A 114 -12.81 6.65 -16.80
C VAL A 114 -14.20 6.24 -17.30
N GLN A 115 -15.26 6.83 -16.75
CA GLN A 115 -16.64 6.56 -17.21
C GLN A 115 -16.87 7.10 -18.62
N ALA A 116 -16.38 8.30 -18.94
CA ALA A 116 -16.47 8.88 -20.28
C ALA A 116 -15.75 8.00 -21.33
N ILE A 117 -14.56 7.49 -21.01
CA ILE A 117 -13.82 6.56 -21.88
C ILE A 117 -14.63 5.28 -22.09
N LYS A 118 -15.21 4.71 -21.04
CA LYS A 118 -16.01 3.49 -21.12
C LYS A 118 -17.24 3.69 -22.02
N GLN A 119 -17.90 4.84 -21.92
CA GLN A 119 -19.04 5.19 -22.77
C GLN A 119 -18.64 5.45 -24.21
N ALA A 120 -17.50 6.11 -24.45
CA ALA A 120 -16.99 6.35 -25.80
C ALA A 120 -16.64 5.04 -26.52
N ILE A 121 -15.96 4.11 -25.82
CA ILE A 121 -15.66 2.77 -26.36
C ILE A 121 -16.94 1.99 -26.65
N SER A 122 -17.98 2.09 -25.80
CA SER A 122 -19.24 1.37 -26.03
C SER A 122 -20.07 1.94 -27.18
N LYS A 123 -19.94 3.24 -27.47
CA LYS A 123 -20.67 3.91 -28.56
C LYS A 123 -19.98 3.75 -29.92
N ALA A 124 -18.66 3.53 -29.95
CA ALA A 124 -17.92 3.32 -31.19
C ALA A 124 -18.33 2.00 -31.86
N THR A 125 -18.96 2.10 -33.03
CA THR A 125 -19.49 0.95 -33.80
C THR A 125 -18.63 0.60 -35.00
N THR A 126 -17.69 1.47 -35.38
CA THR A 126 -16.78 1.28 -36.51
C THR A 126 -15.36 0.94 -36.04
N LEU A 127 -14.68 0.09 -36.82
CA LEU A 127 -13.32 -0.37 -36.50
C LEU A 127 -12.32 0.80 -36.43
N GLU A 128 -12.47 1.76 -37.34
CA GLU A 128 -11.65 2.97 -37.44
C GLU A 128 -11.78 3.87 -36.20
N GLU A 129 -13.00 4.00 -35.67
CA GLU A 129 -13.28 4.79 -34.47
C GLU A 129 -12.72 4.12 -33.22
N MET A 130 -12.75 2.79 -33.15
CA MET A 130 -12.11 2.02 -32.07
C MET A 130 -10.57 2.18 -32.09
N GLU A 131 -9.94 2.13 -33.26
CA GLU A 131 -8.49 2.33 -33.39
C GLU A 131 -8.07 3.75 -33.01
N ARG A 132 -8.85 4.74 -33.43
CA ARG A 132 -8.64 6.15 -33.05
C ARG A 132 -8.73 6.33 -31.53
N LEU A 133 -9.74 5.74 -30.88
CA LEU A 133 -9.88 5.78 -29.42
C LEU A 133 -8.71 5.08 -28.70
N LYS A 134 -8.27 3.91 -29.18
CA LYS A 134 -7.09 3.21 -28.63
C LYS A 134 -5.82 4.06 -28.73
N LEU A 135 -5.62 4.74 -29.86
CA LEU A 135 -4.45 5.60 -30.08
C LEU A 135 -4.47 6.82 -29.15
N LEU A 136 -5.62 7.48 -29.01
CA LEU A 136 -5.79 8.63 -28.12
C LEU A 136 -5.55 8.26 -26.65
N LEU A 137 -6.06 7.10 -26.21
CA LEU A 137 -5.81 6.57 -24.86
C LEU A 137 -4.32 6.24 -24.63
N LYS A 138 -3.66 5.67 -25.63
CA LYS A 138 -2.21 5.40 -25.57
C LYS A 138 -1.37 6.67 -25.48
N GLN A 139 -1.87 7.77 -26.08
CA GLN A 139 -1.25 9.09 -26.05
C GLN A 139 -1.65 9.94 -24.82
N GLY A 140 -2.50 9.42 -23.93
CA GLY A 140 -2.91 10.11 -22.70
C GLY A 140 -3.92 11.24 -22.92
N HIS A 141 -4.61 11.26 -24.05
CA HIS A 141 -5.64 12.25 -24.36
C HIS A 141 -7.02 11.67 -24.06
N ILE A 142 -7.78 12.36 -23.21
CA ILE A 142 -9.11 11.92 -22.79
C ILE A 142 -10.13 12.55 -23.74
N PRO A 143 -11.01 11.74 -24.36
CA PRO A 143 -12.05 12.27 -25.22
C PRO A 143 -13.04 13.09 -24.38
N ASN A 144 -13.13 14.40 -24.65
CA ASN A 144 -14.19 15.24 -24.10
C ASN A 144 -15.53 14.80 -24.70
N SER A 145 -16.47 14.39 -23.85
CA SER A 145 -17.85 14.19 -24.25
C SER A 145 -18.51 15.57 -24.35
N ASN A 146 -18.88 15.99 -25.56
CA ASN A 146 -20.00 16.90 -25.75
C ASN A 146 -21.32 16.15 -25.53
#